data_AF-A0A3P1WQD6-F1
#
_entry.id   AF-A0A3P1WQD6-F1
#
_cell.length_a   1.000
_cell.length_b   1.000
_cell.length_c   1.000
_cell.angle_alpha   90.00
_cell.angle_beta   90.00
_cell.angle_gamma   90.00
#
_symmetry.space_group_name_H-M   'P 1'
#
loop_
_entity.id
_entity.type
_entity.pdbx_description
1 polymer ?
#
loop_
_entity_poly.entity_id
_entity_poly.type
_entity_poly.pdbx_seq_one_letter_code
_entity_poly.pdbx_strand_id
1 'polypeptide(L)'
;MRVCILALAGLVSVSGCADANQSAQKEASATVSCEYPSDGEPAKPVDPPKTTDVPNKGEAKVTISMTAGDVELTLDRSKAPCAVNSFLSLAEQGYFDDTRCHRLVDSGIFVLQCGDPSATGLGGPGYTFADEGVSSSKDPVNYASGTVAMANRGPDTNGSQFFIVWDETPLPLHYVPFGKASDEGLAVVREIAAQGVAADDGKTPIAEARIKNVTVG
;
A
#
# COMPACT_ATOMS: atom_id res chain seq x y z
N MET A 1 -46.79 -15.45 67.19
CA MET A 1 -45.48 -14.73 67.23
C MET A 1 -44.48 -15.53 66.39
N ARG A 2 -43.49 -14.90 65.75
CA ARG A 2 -42.52 -15.61 64.88
C ARG A 2 -41.55 -16.47 65.68
N VAL A 3 -41.35 -17.71 65.26
CA VAL A 3 -40.05 -18.43 65.22
C VAL A 3 -40.03 -19.21 63.89
N CYS A 4 -38.86 -19.43 63.31
CA CYS A 4 -38.61 -20.12 62.03
C CYS A 4 -37.33 -20.98 62.18
N ILE A 5 -36.82 -21.61 61.09
CA ILE A 5 -35.55 -22.39 61.02
C ILE A 5 -35.73 -23.78 61.69
N LEU A 6 -35.35 -24.98 61.18
CA LEU A 6 -34.63 -25.53 59.99
C LEU A 6 -35.35 -26.88 59.61
N ALA A 7 -34.92 -27.88 58.81
CA ALA A 7 -33.73 -28.20 58.00
C ALA A 7 -34.03 -29.21 56.86
N LEU A 8 -33.36 -29.01 55.71
CA LEU A 8 -32.84 -29.98 54.70
C LEU A 8 -33.74 -31.05 54.00
N ALA A 9 -33.22 -31.47 52.84
CA ALA A 9 -33.58 -32.60 51.98
C ALA A 9 -34.95 -32.53 51.24
N GLY A 10 -35.03 -32.72 49.92
CA GLY A 10 -33.96 -32.86 48.91
C GLY A 10 -34.36 -33.82 47.78
N LEU A 11 -34.45 -33.34 46.54
CA LEU A 11 -34.67 -34.18 45.36
C LEU A 11 -34.15 -33.46 44.10
N VAL A 12 -33.57 -34.22 43.18
CA VAL A 12 -32.94 -33.74 41.95
C VAL A 12 -33.83 -34.02 40.75
N SER A 13 -33.99 -33.04 39.87
CA SER A 13 -34.49 -33.25 38.51
C SER A 13 -33.63 -32.45 37.53
N VAL A 14 -33.06 -33.15 36.54
CA VAL A 14 -32.14 -32.59 35.53
C VAL A 14 -32.81 -32.66 34.17
N SER A 15 -32.88 -31.53 33.45
CA SER A 15 -32.75 -31.40 31.98
C SER A 15 -33.19 -29.99 31.54
N GLY A 16 -32.57 -29.44 30.48
CA GLY A 16 -33.15 -28.30 29.74
C GLY A 16 -32.40 -26.97 29.79
N CYS A 17 -31.11 -26.92 30.08
CA CYS A 17 -30.29 -25.81 29.59
C CYS A 17 -30.16 -25.96 28.08
N ALA A 18 -30.85 -25.13 27.31
CA ALA A 18 -30.70 -25.09 25.85
C ALA A 18 -29.32 -24.51 25.50
N ASP A 19 -28.54 -25.23 24.68
CA ASP A 19 -27.16 -24.86 24.37
C ASP A 19 -27.03 -23.51 23.66
N ALA A 20 -26.16 -22.66 24.21
CA ALA A 20 -25.77 -21.40 23.60
C ALA A 20 -24.74 -21.66 22.49
N ASN A 21 -25.21 -21.97 21.27
CA ASN A 21 -24.32 -22.10 20.11
C ASN A 21 -24.90 -21.58 18.78
N GLN A 22 -25.27 -20.30 18.74
CA GLN A 22 -25.34 -19.52 17.49
C GLN A 22 -24.62 -18.17 17.62
N SER A 23 -23.49 -18.13 18.33
CA SER A 23 -22.47 -17.09 18.14
C SER A 23 -21.63 -17.43 16.88
N ALA A 24 -22.31 -17.55 15.73
CA ALA A 24 -21.65 -17.64 14.44
C ALA A 24 -21.01 -16.27 14.15
N GLN A 25 -19.78 -16.08 14.62
CA GLN A 25 -19.00 -14.90 14.27
C GLN A 25 -18.84 -14.89 12.75
N LYS A 26 -19.46 -13.89 12.11
CA LYS A 26 -19.26 -13.60 10.70
C LYS A 26 -17.84 -13.08 10.53
N GLU A 27 -16.88 -14.01 10.39
CA GLU A 27 -15.52 -13.67 10.00
C GLU A 27 -15.59 -12.81 8.74
N ALA A 28 -14.98 -11.62 8.78
CA ALA A 28 -14.85 -10.80 7.59
C ALA A 28 -14.01 -11.59 6.57
N SER A 29 -14.52 -11.71 5.34
CA SER A 29 -13.86 -12.46 4.26
C SER A 29 -12.36 -12.17 4.22
N ALA A 30 -11.54 -13.22 4.07
CA ALA A 30 -10.08 -13.07 3.93
C ALA A 30 -9.67 -12.56 2.54
N THR A 31 -10.63 -12.39 1.63
CA THR A 31 -10.46 -11.84 0.29
C THR A 31 -11.49 -10.76 -0.03
N VAL A 32 -11.11 -9.86 -0.95
CA VAL A 32 -11.99 -8.91 -1.64
C VAL A 32 -11.98 -9.15 -3.15
N SER A 33 -12.86 -8.44 -3.86
CA SER A 33 -12.75 -8.22 -5.29
C SER A 33 -12.20 -6.81 -5.55
N CYS A 34 -11.43 -6.66 -6.61
CA CYS A 34 -10.84 -5.40 -7.06
C CYS A 34 -11.18 -5.17 -8.54
N GLU A 35 -11.35 -3.91 -8.94
CA GLU A 35 -11.62 -3.52 -10.33
C GLU A 35 -10.45 -2.73 -10.91
N TYR A 36 -10.05 -3.09 -12.13
CA TYR A 36 -8.93 -2.49 -12.86
C TYR A 36 -9.39 -2.06 -14.26
N PRO A 37 -10.29 -1.07 -14.38
CA PRO A 37 -10.77 -0.56 -15.68
C PRO A 37 -9.62 -0.03 -16.54
N SER A 38 -9.68 -0.27 -17.86
CA SER A 38 -8.64 0.16 -18.80
C SER A 38 -8.59 1.68 -18.96
N ASP A 39 -7.37 2.21 -19.00
CA ASP A 39 -7.00 3.64 -19.10
C ASP A 39 -6.01 3.85 -20.27
N GLY A 40 -6.32 3.23 -21.41
CA GLY A 40 -5.50 3.28 -22.62
C GLY A 40 -4.37 2.24 -22.67
N GLU A 41 -3.34 2.52 -23.48
CA GLU A 41 -2.23 1.60 -23.72
C GLU A 41 -1.18 1.64 -22.58
N PRO A 42 -0.62 0.50 -22.16
CA PRO A 42 0.37 0.45 -21.10
C PRO A 42 1.74 0.99 -21.56
N ALA A 43 2.44 1.71 -20.67
CA ALA A 43 3.77 2.27 -20.96
C ALA A 43 4.87 1.21 -21.17
N LYS A 44 4.61 -0.04 -20.78
CA LYS A 44 5.41 -1.25 -21.02
C LYS A 44 4.43 -2.44 -21.02
N PRO A 45 4.56 -3.44 -21.92
CA PRO A 45 3.61 -4.55 -22.02
C PRO A 45 3.41 -5.27 -20.68
N VAL A 46 2.15 -5.45 -20.28
CA VAL A 46 1.75 -6.06 -19.01
C VAL A 46 0.28 -6.49 -19.07
N ASP A 47 -0.08 -7.57 -18.39
CA ASP A 47 -1.47 -8.00 -18.19
C ASP A 47 -2.04 -7.38 -16.90
N PRO A 48 -3.34 -7.02 -16.85
CA PRO A 48 -3.96 -6.49 -15.64
C PRO A 48 -4.05 -7.55 -14.54
N PRO A 49 -3.92 -7.15 -13.26
CA PRO A 49 -3.95 -8.06 -12.11
C PRO A 49 -5.30 -8.75 -11.94
N LYS A 50 -5.30 -9.90 -11.25
CA LYS A 50 -6.51 -10.64 -10.91
C LYS A 50 -7.53 -9.77 -10.14
N THR A 51 -8.80 -9.92 -10.49
CA THR A 51 -9.92 -9.15 -9.93
C THR A 51 -10.64 -9.83 -8.78
N THR A 52 -10.58 -11.17 -8.67
CA THR A 52 -11.20 -11.94 -7.56
C THR A 52 -10.16 -12.52 -6.62
N ASP A 53 -10.63 -12.90 -5.43
CA ASP A 53 -9.85 -13.63 -4.43
C ASP A 53 -8.53 -12.91 -4.06
N VAL A 54 -8.60 -11.58 -4.00
CA VAL A 54 -7.50 -10.70 -3.62
C VAL A 54 -7.38 -10.69 -2.09
N PRO A 55 -6.27 -11.17 -1.49
CA PRO A 55 -6.16 -11.27 -0.03
C PRO A 55 -6.19 -9.89 0.63
N ASN A 56 -6.97 -9.73 1.70
CA ASN A 56 -7.16 -8.45 2.41
C ASN A 56 -6.54 -8.42 3.82
N LYS A 57 -5.62 -9.33 4.10
CA LYS A 57 -4.96 -9.52 5.39
C LYS A 57 -3.50 -9.93 5.19
N GLY A 58 -2.68 -9.60 6.19
CA GLY A 58 -1.26 -9.93 6.21
C GLY A 58 -0.42 -9.10 5.23
N GLU A 59 0.88 -9.16 5.41
CA GLU A 59 1.84 -8.30 4.72
C GLU A 59 2.46 -9.01 3.50
N ALA A 60 2.97 -8.24 2.54
CA ALA A 60 3.86 -8.73 1.49
C ALA A 60 5.24 -8.09 1.67
N LYS A 61 6.31 -8.88 1.53
CA LYS A 61 7.67 -8.34 1.50
C LYS A 61 8.13 -8.21 0.07
N VAL A 62 8.74 -7.07 -0.25
CA VAL A 62 9.24 -6.79 -1.60
C VAL A 62 10.58 -6.06 -1.50
N THR A 63 11.55 -6.44 -2.32
CA THR A 63 12.81 -5.72 -2.47
C THR A 63 12.85 -5.04 -3.83
N ILE A 64 12.94 -3.71 -3.85
CA ILE A 64 13.23 -2.93 -5.05
C ILE A 64 14.74 -2.80 -5.17
N SER A 65 15.37 -3.57 -6.06
CA SER A 65 16.81 -3.49 -6.27
C SER A 65 17.15 -2.32 -7.18
N MET A 66 17.70 -1.24 -6.62
CA MET A 66 18.05 -0.03 -7.36
C MET A 66 19.55 0.04 -7.72
N THR A 67 19.91 1.00 -8.56
CA THR A 67 21.32 1.38 -8.84
C THR A 67 22.08 1.82 -7.59
N ALA A 68 21.45 2.57 -6.68
CA ALA A 68 22.07 3.05 -5.43
C ALA A 68 22.14 2.00 -4.31
N GLY A 69 21.24 1.00 -4.31
CA GLY A 69 21.13 0.00 -3.25
C GLY A 69 19.80 -0.73 -3.31
N ASP A 70 19.56 -1.65 -2.38
CA ASP A 70 18.28 -2.35 -2.26
C ASP A 70 17.32 -1.59 -1.32
N VAL A 71 16.07 -1.43 -1.73
CA VAL A 71 15.02 -0.78 -0.94
C VAL A 71 13.95 -1.82 -0.58
N GLU A 72 14.04 -2.35 0.65
CA GLU A 72 13.06 -3.31 1.17
C GLU A 72 11.78 -2.60 1.62
N LEU A 73 10.63 -3.15 1.22
CA LEU A 73 9.28 -2.68 1.53
C LEU A 73 8.47 -3.78 2.23
N THR A 74 7.64 -3.37 3.19
CA THR A 74 6.55 -4.18 3.75
C THR A 74 5.22 -3.55 3.33
N LEU A 75 4.42 -4.28 2.56
CA LEU A 75 3.15 -3.82 1.98
C LEU A 75 1.97 -4.39 2.77
N ASP A 76 0.96 -3.57 3.07
CA ASP A 76 -0.12 -3.91 4.00
C ASP A 76 -1.47 -4.13 3.27
N ARG A 77 -1.81 -5.40 3.06
CA ARG A 77 -3.07 -5.80 2.40
C ARG A 77 -4.32 -5.48 3.22
N SER A 78 -4.20 -5.10 4.50
CA SER A 78 -5.34 -4.70 5.33
C SER A 78 -5.72 -3.23 5.19
N LYS A 79 -4.82 -2.39 4.64
CA LYS A 79 -5.08 -0.98 4.34
C LYS A 79 -5.50 -0.75 2.89
N ALA A 80 -4.81 -1.40 1.94
CA ALA A 80 -4.99 -1.17 0.51
C ALA A 80 -4.81 -2.46 -0.31
N PRO A 81 -5.71 -3.46 -0.17
CA PRO A 81 -5.59 -4.74 -0.86
C PRO A 81 -5.49 -4.63 -2.38
N CYS A 82 -6.21 -3.71 -3.03
CA CYS A 82 -6.16 -3.54 -4.48
C CYS A 82 -4.87 -2.86 -4.94
N ALA A 83 -4.35 -1.88 -4.20
CA ALA A 83 -3.04 -1.29 -4.47
C ALA A 83 -1.91 -2.32 -4.33
N VAL A 84 -1.91 -3.12 -3.26
CA VAL A 84 -0.90 -4.17 -3.06
C VAL A 84 -1.01 -5.26 -4.14
N ASN A 85 -2.21 -5.69 -4.51
CA ASN A 85 -2.43 -6.69 -5.57
C ASN A 85 -2.00 -6.18 -6.95
N SER A 86 -2.25 -4.92 -7.27
CA SER A 86 -1.72 -4.25 -8.46
C SER A 86 -0.19 -4.23 -8.45
N PHE A 87 0.41 -3.67 -7.40
CA PHE A 87 1.86 -3.52 -7.30
C PHE A 87 2.62 -4.86 -7.36
N LEU A 88 2.14 -5.90 -6.67
CA LEU A 88 2.74 -7.23 -6.72
C LEU A 88 2.65 -7.86 -8.12
N SER A 89 1.50 -7.77 -8.78
CA SER A 89 1.33 -8.32 -10.13
C SER A 89 2.18 -7.60 -11.18
N LEU A 90 2.38 -6.28 -11.03
CA LEU A 90 3.31 -5.51 -11.87
C LEU A 90 4.77 -5.92 -11.61
N ALA A 91 5.15 -6.16 -10.35
CA ALA A 91 6.48 -6.64 -9.98
C ALA A 91 6.77 -8.06 -10.50
N GLU A 92 5.83 -9.00 -10.33
CA GLU A 92 5.93 -10.39 -10.82
C GLU A 92 6.07 -10.47 -12.35
N GLN A 93 5.51 -9.50 -13.08
CA GLN A 93 5.65 -9.36 -14.54
C GLN A 93 6.89 -8.55 -14.97
N GLY A 94 7.76 -8.13 -14.03
CA GLY A 94 8.94 -7.33 -14.33
C GLY A 94 8.63 -5.94 -14.89
N TYR A 95 7.43 -5.40 -14.66
CA TYR A 95 7.00 -4.11 -15.22
C TYR A 95 7.92 -2.96 -14.75
N PHE A 96 8.36 -3.00 -13.51
CA PHE A 96 9.28 -2.01 -12.93
C PHE A 96 10.76 -2.17 -13.35
N ASP A 97 11.12 -3.24 -14.07
CA ASP A 97 12.50 -3.54 -14.45
C ASP A 97 13.05 -2.52 -15.47
N ASP A 98 14.30 -2.09 -15.25
CA ASP A 98 15.02 -1.01 -15.94
C ASP A 98 14.35 0.38 -15.93
N THR A 99 13.34 0.60 -15.08
CA THR A 99 12.62 1.88 -14.98
C THR A 99 13.34 2.90 -14.10
N ARG A 100 13.03 4.19 -14.26
CA ARG A 100 13.62 5.29 -13.48
C ARG A 100 12.59 5.92 -12.53
N CYS A 101 13.04 6.31 -11.35
CA CYS A 101 12.32 7.27 -10.52
C CYS A 101 12.47 8.66 -11.16
N HIS A 102 11.41 9.13 -11.80
CA HIS A 102 11.41 10.34 -12.66
C HIS A 102 11.21 11.65 -11.89
N ARG A 103 10.99 11.59 -10.58
CA ARG A 103 10.77 12.78 -9.75
C ARG A 103 11.22 12.56 -8.30
N LEU A 104 12.14 13.41 -7.86
CA LEU A 104 12.47 13.69 -6.47
C LEU A 104 11.83 15.05 -6.11
N VAL A 105 11.47 15.22 -4.84
CA VAL A 105 11.15 16.53 -4.25
C VAL A 105 11.89 16.61 -2.92
N ASP A 106 12.54 17.76 -2.68
CA ASP A 106 13.46 18.04 -1.58
C ASP A 106 13.08 19.28 -0.75
N SER A 107 11.85 19.77 -0.95
CA SER A 107 11.37 21.01 -0.33
C SER A 107 9.84 21.02 -0.20
N GLY A 108 9.36 21.26 1.02
CA GLY A 108 7.93 21.32 1.37
C GLY A 108 7.22 19.96 1.45
N ILE A 109 7.54 19.05 0.52
CA ILE A 109 7.25 17.61 0.59
C ILE A 109 8.50 16.85 0.17
N PHE A 110 8.75 15.69 0.77
CA PHE A 110 10.01 14.96 0.65
C PHE A 110 9.74 13.55 0.14
N VAL A 111 9.66 13.41 -1.19
CA VAL A 111 9.22 12.19 -1.86
C VAL A 111 10.14 11.81 -3.02
N LEU A 112 10.35 10.50 -3.22
CA LEU A 112 10.93 9.94 -4.45
C LEU A 112 9.83 9.14 -5.16
N GLN A 113 9.47 9.55 -6.38
CA GLN A 113 8.38 9.02 -7.18
C GLN A 113 8.91 8.19 -8.36
N CYS A 114 8.34 7.00 -8.51
CA CYS A 114 8.78 5.94 -9.42
C CYS A 114 7.56 5.26 -10.07
N GLY A 115 7.78 4.19 -10.84
CA GLY A 115 6.71 3.34 -11.36
C GLY A 115 6.09 3.77 -12.70
N ASP A 116 6.71 4.73 -13.40
CA ASP A 116 6.43 5.04 -14.81
C ASP A 116 7.57 4.52 -15.70
N PRO A 117 7.37 3.45 -16.50
CA PRO A 117 8.38 2.96 -17.44
C PRO A 117 8.81 3.96 -18.52
N SER A 118 7.98 4.95 -18.85
CA SER A 118 8.33 6.03 -19.78
C SER A 118 9.17 7.13 -19.13
N ALA A 119 9.24 7.16 -17.79
CA ALA A 119 9.84 8.23 -16.99
C ALA A 119 9.34 9.65 -17.30
N THR A 120 8.15 9.80 -17.91
CA THR A 120 7.56 11.11 -18.23
C THR A 120 6.79 11.71 -17.05
N GLY A 121 6.33 10.87 -16.13
CA GLY A 121 5.33 11.16 -15.11
C GLY A 121 3.89 10.99 -15.62
N LEU A 122 3.68 10.64 -16.88
CA LEU A 122 2.37 10.46 -17.51
C LEU A 122 2.03 9.00 -17.82
N GLY A 123 3.01 8.10 -17.81
CA GLY A 123 2.78 6.68 -18.11
C GLY A 123 2.12 5.90 -16.96
N GLY A 124 1.48 4.79 -17.33
CA GLY A 124 0.76 3.87 -16.45
C GLY A 124 0.55 2.51 -17.10
N PRO A 125 -0.08 1.54 -16.40
CA PRO A 125 -0.12 0.13 -16.79
C PRO A 125 -1.31 -0.20 -17.70
N GLY A 126 -1.87 0.78 -18.41
CA GLY A 126 -3.06 0.61 -19.26
C GLY A 126 -4.38 0.42 -18.49
N TYR A 127 -4.36 0.59 -17.17
CA TYR A 127 -5.53 0.55 -16.28
C TYR A 127 -5.39 1.55 -15.11
N THR A 128 -6.53 1.92 -14.51
CA THR A 128 -6.59 2.57 -13.19
C THR A 128 -7.33 1.71 -12.16
N PHE A 129 -7.30 2.11 -10.88
CA PHE A 129 -8.17 1.57 -9.83
C PHE A 129 -8.51 2.61 -8.76
N ALA A 130 -9.58 2.33 -8.01
CA ALA A 130 -10.16 3.19 -6.98
C ALA A 130 -9.20 3.49 -5.81
N ASP A 131 -9.46 4.57 -5.07
CA ASP A 131 -8.68 4.89 -3.87
C ASP A 131 -9.09 4.03 -2.65
N GLU A 132 -8.10 3.64 -1.85
CA GLU A 132 -8.27 2.85 -0.62
C GLU A 132 -7.76 3.64 0.60
N GLY A 133 -8.56 3.74 1.66
CA GLY A 133 -8.15 4.36 2.94
C GLY A 133 -7.92 5.88 2.92
N VAL A 134 -8.31 6.58 1.85
CA VAL A 134 -8.12 8.04 1.67
C VAL A 134 -9.21 8.88 2.35
N SER A 135 -9.01 10.21 2.37
CA SER A 135 -10.00 11.21 2.80
C SER A 135 -10.12 12.33 1.77
N SER A 136 -11.30 12.92 1.65
CA SER A 136 -11.54 14.11 0.81
C SER A 136 -11.26 15.44 1.54
N SER A 137 -10.78 15.41 2.79
CA SER A 137 -10.34 16.64 3.46
C SER A 137 -9.02 17.14 2.89
N LYS A 138 -8.95 18.47 2.75
CA LYS A 138 -7.74 19.21 2.32
C LYS A 138 -6.79 19.49 3.48
N ASP A 139 -7.13 19.11 4.71
CA ASP A 139 -6.26 19.26 5.87
C ASP A 139 -5.09 18.27 5.77
N PRO A 140 -3.83 18.71 5.96
CA PRO A 140 -2.68 17.81 5.89
C PRO A 140 -2.64 16.87 7.11
N VAL A 141 -2.41 15.59 6.86
CA VAL A 141 -2.36 14.55 7.91
C VAL A 141 -0.93 14.17 8.34
N ASN A 142 0.07 14.66 7.59
CA ASN A 142 1.48 14.23 7.60
C ASN A 142 1.66 12.75 7.22
N TYR A 143 2.21 12.50 6.03
CA TYR A 143 2.70 11.18 5.66
C TYR A 143 4.06 10.97 6.33
N ALA A 144 4.16 9.90 7.12
CA ALA A 144 5.36 9.61 7.89
C ALA A 144 6.54 9.20 6.99
N SER A 145 7.76 9.50 7.44
CA SER A 145 8.97 9.07 6.75
C SER A 145 9.04 7.53 6.67
N GLY A 146 9.35 7.00 5.50
CA GLY A 146 9.24 5.59 5.14
C GLY A 146 7.90 5.17 4.52
N THR A 147 6.83 5.97 4.57
CA THR A 147 5.54 5.58 3.94
C THR A 147 5.68 5.43 2.42
N VAL A 148 5.10 4.35 1.88
CA VAL A 148 4.93 4.13 0.45
C VAL A 148 3.47 4.33 0.08
N ALA A 149 3.21 5.19 -0.90
CA ALA A 149 1.85 5.51 -1.34
C ALA A 149 1.72 5.58 -2.87
N MET A 150 0.51 5.33 -3.38
CA MET A 150 0.21 5.44 -4.81
C MET A 150 0.23 6.90 -5.25
N ALA A 151 0.81 7.17 -6.42
CA ALA A 151 0.61 8.44 -7.12
C ALA A 151 -0.63 8.31 -8.04
N ASN A 152 -1.48 9.34 -8.04
CA ASN A 152 -2.69 9.41 -8.86
C ASN A 152 -2.76 10.76 -9.59
N ARG A 153 -3.75 10.90 -10.48
CA ARG A 153 -4.04 12.10 -11.28
C ARG A 153 -5.31 12.82 -10.76
N GLY A 154 -5.70 12.54 -9.51
CA GLY A 154 -7.01 12.82 -8.94
C GLY A 154 -7.67 11.55 -8.39
N PRO A 155 -8.87 11.65 -7.80
CA PRO A 155 -9.55 10.50 -7.18
C PRO A 155 -9.75 9.33 -8.15
N ASP A 156 -9.60 8.10 -7.64
CA ASP A 156 -9.83 6.84 -8.35
C ASP A 156 -8.98 6.64 -9.64
N THR A 157 -7.80 7.28 -9.70
CA THR A 157 -6.85 7.17 -10.83
C THR A 157 -5.49 6.59 -10.45
N ASN A 158 -5.46 5.66 -9.48
CA ASN A 158 -4.24 4.94 -9.12
C ASN A 158 -3.83 4.01 -10.27
N GLY A 159 -2.55 3.99 -10.63
CA GLY A 159 -2.01 3.15 -11.71
C GLY A 159 -0.81 2.33 -11.25
N SER A 160 0.33 2.51 -11.92
CA SER A 160 1.61 1.87 -11.55
C SER A 160 2.56 2.80 -10.80
N GLN A 161 2.32 4.11 -10.82
CA GLN A 161 3.20 5.08 -10.17
C GLN A 161 3.00 5.10 -8.65
N PHE A 162 4.10 5.16 -7.92
CA PHE A 162 4.13 5.23 -6.47
C PHE A 162 5.22 6.20 -6.01
N PHE A 163 5.16 6.62 -4.74
CA PHE A 163 6.22 7.39 -4.12
C PHE A 163 6.58 6.85 -2.74
N ILE A 164 7.86 7.01 -2.39
CA ILE A 164 8.42 6.73 -1.06
C ILE A 164 8.69 8.08 -0.40
N VAL A 165 8.11 8.28 0.78
CA VAL A 165 8.30 9.46 1.62
C VAL A 165 9.63 9.34 2.36
N TRP A 166 10.57 10.26 2.14
CA TRP A 166 11.91 10.18 2.74
C TRP A 166 12.16 11.15 3.90
N ASP A 167 11.31 12.17 4.08
CA ASP A 167 11.23 13.02 5.27
C ASP A 167 9.80 13.54 5.50
N GLU A 168 9.52 14.23 6.62
CA GLU A 168 8.18 14.66 7.06
C GLU A 168 7.38 15.39 5.96
N THR A 169 6.31 14.77 5.48
CA THR A 169 5.58 15.21 4.28
C THR A 169 4.14 15.62 4.59
N PRO A 170 3.87 16.92 4.84
CA PRO A 170 2.53 17.43 5.15
C PRO A 170 1.63 17.49 3.90
N LEU A 171 1.11 16.34 3.49
CA LEU A 171 0.09 16.22 2.44
C LEU A 171 -1.31 15.93 3.02
N PRO A 172 -2.39 16.39 2.34
CA PRO A 172 -3.73 15.84 2.53
C PRO A 172 -3.76 14.34 2.21
N LEU A 173 -4.65 13.58 2.86
CA LEU A 173 -4.75 12.12 2.71
C LEU A 173 -5.44 11.72 1.38
N HIS A 174 -4.92 12.18 0.25
CA HIS A 174 -5.45 11.95 -1.11
C HIS A 174 -4.74 10.80 -1.86
N TYR A 175 -3.72 10.21 -1.26
CA TYR A 175 -2.85 9.20 -1.89
C TYR A 175 -2.86 7.91 -1.07
N VAL A 176 -3.21 6.78 -1.69
CA VAL A 176 -3.39 5.48 -1.03
C VAL A 176 -2.09 5.00 -0.36
N PRO A 177 -2.00 4.92 0.98
CA PRO A 177 -0.80 4.46 1.68
C PRO A 177 -0.81 2.93 1.82
N PHE A 178 -0.02 2.24 0.99
CA PHE A 178 -0.08 0.78 0.84
C PHE A 178 1.13 0.02 1.43
N GLY A 179 2.15 0.72 1.94
CA GLY A 179 3.29 0.08 2.61
C GLY A 179 4.22 1.02 3.38
N LYS A 180 5.30 0.45 3.93
CA LYS A 180 6.44 1.18 4.52
C LYS A 180 7.77 0.57 4.05
N ALA A 181 8.77 1.40 3.78
CA ALA A 181 10.16 0.98 3.62
C ALA A 181 10.79 0.56 4.97
N SER A 182 11.80 -0.32 4.91
CA SER A 182 12.74 -0.53 6.03
C SER A 182 13.57 0.74 6.28
N ASP A 183 14.20 0.84 7.45
CA ASP A 183 15.00 2.02 7.78
C ASP A 183 16.32 2.04 6.96
N GLU A 184 16.80 0.86 6.55
CA GLU A 184 17.88 0.63 5.60
C GLU A 184 17.51 1.07 4.18
N GLY A 185 16.35 0.64 3.66
CA GLY A 185 15.87 1.05 2.34
C GLY A 185 15.56 2.54 2.27
N LEU A 186 15.06 3.11 3.37
CA LEU A 186 14.86 4.54 3.55
C LEU A 186 16.19 5.33 3.56
N ALA A 187 17.28 4.74 4.04
CA ALA A 187 18.62 5.34 3.94
C ALA A 187 19.10 5.44 2.47
N VAL A 188 18.87 4.40 1.64
CA VAL A 188 19.19 4.44 0.20
C VAL A 188 18.39 5.54 -0.53
N VAL A 189 17.10 5.69 -0.21
CA VAL A 189 16.27 6.78 -0.77
C VAL A 189 16.79 8.17 -0.32
N ARG A 190 17.28 8.29 0.92
CA ARG A 190 17.91 9.53 1.41
C ARG A 190 19.29 9.81 0.78
N GLU A 191 20.07 8.80 0.40
CA GLU A 191 21.32 8.97 -0.35
C GLU A 191 21.07 9.46 -1.78
N ILE A 192 20.00 8.97 -2.43
CA ILE A 192 19.50 9.52 -3.70
C ILE A 192 19.09 11.00 -3.51
N ALA A 193 18.32 11.29 -2.46
CA ALA A 193 17.83 12.63 -2.18
C ALA A 193 18.94 13.64 -1.85
N ALA A 194 19.98 13.23 -1.11
CA ALA A 194 21.09 14.08 -0.71
C ALA A 194 21.95 14.61 -1.88
N GLN A 195 21.80 14.02 -3.08
CA GLN A 195 22.45 14.52 -4.31
C GLN A 195 21.62 15.61 -5.01
N GLY A 196 20.36 15.82 -4.61
CA GLY A 196 19.50 16.89 -5.11
C GLY A 196 18.83 16.61 -6.47
N VAL A 197 18.09 17.62 -6.95
CA VAL A 197 17.40 17.62 -8.25
C VAL A 197 18.18 18.34 -9.34
N ALA A 198 17.99 17.92 -10.58
CA ALA A 198 18.60 18.50 -11.77
C ALA A 198 18.15 19.95 -11.98
N ALA A 199 19.09 20.83 -12.34
CA ALA A 199 18.88 22.28 -12.39
C ALA A 199 18.08 22.78 -13.61
N ASP A 200 17.76 21.90 -14.56
CA ASP A 200 17.00 22.19 -15.78
C ASP A 200 15.50 22.00 -15.61
N ASP A 201 15.07 21.00 -14.82
CA ASP A 201 13.64 20.72 -14.56
C ASP A 201 13.21 20.83 -13.09
N GLY A 202 14.15 20.89 -12.14
CA GLY A 202 13.88 21.03 -10.71
C GLY A 202 13.18 19.82 -10.07
N LYS A 203 13.20 18.64 -10.71
CA LYS A 203 12.52 17.43 -10.23
C LYS A 203 13.28 16.13 -10.51
N THR A 204 14.09 16.03 -11.57
CA THR A 204 14.78 14.78 -11.92
C THR A 204 15.92 14.54 -10.92
N PRO A 205 16.04 13.35 -10.29
CA PRO A 205 17.15 13.08 -9.36
C PRO A 205 18.52 13.21 -10.05
N ILE A 206 19.50 13.84 -9.39
CA ILE A 206 20.89 13.89 -9.88
C ILE A 206 21.57 12.52 -9.77
N ALA A 207 21.28 11.79 -8.69
CA ALA A 207 21.66 10.38 -8.57
C ALA A 207 20.92 9.54 -9.63
N GLU A 208 21.57 8.56 -10.26
CA GLU A 208 20.82 7.60 -11.07
C GLU A 208 19.93 6.74 -10.15
N ALA A 209 18.65 7.11 -10.05
CA ALA A 209 17.61 6.44 -9.28
C ALA A 209 16.84 5.44 -10.17
N ARG A 210 17.52 4.38 -10.64
CA ARG A 210 16.97 3.35 -11.52
C ARG A 210 16.62 2.10 -10.72
N ILE A 211 15.44 1.54 -10.97
CA ILE A 211 15.02 0.22 -10.54
C ILE A 211 15.60 -0.80 -11.53
N LYS A 212 16.43 -1.72 -11.05
CA LYS A 212 16.97 -2.83 -11.86
C LYS A 212 15.90 -3.90 -12.04
N ASN A 213 15.31 -4.34 -10.93
CA ASN A 213 14.15 -5.22 -10.86
C ASN A 213 13.41 -5.03 -9.52
N VAL A 214 12.28 -5.73 -9.37
CA VAL A 214 11.53 -5.81 -8.10
C VAL A 214 11.27 -7.28 -7.77
N THR A 215 11.75 -7.74 -6.61
CA THR A 215 11.59 -9.14 -6.15
C THR A 215 10.54 -9.24 -5.05
N VAL A 216 9.51 -10.07 -5.26
CA VAL A 216 8.50 -10.43 -4.23
C VAL A 216 9.00 -11.64 -3.43
N GLY A 217 8.77 -11.64 -2.11
CA GLY A 217 9.18 -12.72 -1.18
C GLY A 217 8.08 -13.25 -0.27
#